data_AF-A0A939PJ33-F1
#
_entry.id   AF-A0A939PJ33-F1
#
_cell.length_a   1.000
_cell.length_b   1.000
_cell.length_c   1.000
_cell.angle_alpha   90.00
_cell.angle_beta   90.00
_cell.angle_gamma   90.00
#
_symmetry.space_group_name_H-M   'P 1'
#
loop_
_entity.id
_entity.type
_entity.pdbx_description
1 polymer ?
#
loop_
_entity_poly.entity_id
_entity_poly.type
_entity_poly.pdbx_seq_one_letter_code
_entity_poly.pdbx_strand_id
1 'polypeptide(L)'
;MRLAEGARRALGLALQESTSSRPGRIGTDHLLFGLLAGGGVAAEMLAVHGATTERVRSTRRQLASVCIAAAPRASVQRHRLAVRWCCRRNWWW
;
A
#
# COMPACT_ATOMS: atom_id res chain seq x y z
N MET A 1 -0.67 -22.00 6.84
CA MET A 1 -1.47 -21.00 7.60
C MET A 1 -2.90 -21.04 7.09
N ARG A 2 -3.89 -21.30 7.96
CA ARG A 2 -5.32 -21.35 7.60
C ARG A 2 -6.00 -20.05 8.03
N LEU A 3 -6.74 -19.44 7.12
CA LEU A 3 -7.50 -18.21 7.38
C LEU A 3 -8.98 -18.52 7.59
N ALA A 4 -9.71 -17.59 8.20
CA ALA A 4 -11.17 -17.61 8.18
C ALA A 4 -11.68 -17.31 6.75
N GLU A 5 -12.87 -17.80 6.41
CA GLU A 5 -13.48 -17.57 5.08
C GLU A 5 -13.66 -16.08 4.77
N GLY A 6 -14.14 -15.30 5.74
CA GLY A 6 -14.28 -13.85 5.59
C GLY A 6 -12.93 -13.15 5.36
N ALA A 7 -11.87 -13.60 6.04
CA ALA A 7 -10.52 -13.07 5.85
C ALA A 7 -9.96 -13.40 4.45
N ARG A 8 -10.16 -14.63 3.96
CA ARG A 8 -9.80 -14.99 2.57
C ARG A 8 -10.53 -14.12 1.55
N ARG A 9 -11.84 -13.92 1.75
CA ARG A 9 -12.66 -13.07 0.89
C ARG A 9 -12.17 -11.63 0.88
N ALA A 10 -11.95 -11.02 2.05
CA ALA A 10 -11.46 -9.66 2.17
C ALA A 10 -10.10 -9.47 1.49
N LEU A 11 -9.17 -10.42 1.64
CA LEU A 11 -7.88 -10.41 0.95
C LEU A 11 -8.02 -10.54 -0.56
N GLY A 12 -8.92 -11.40 -1.03
CA GLY A 12 -9.23 -11.53 -2.46
C GLY A 12 -9.74 -10.21 -3.05
N LEU A 13 -10.66 -9.54 -2.36
CA LEU A 13 -11.20 -8.24 -2.79
C LEU A 13 -10.14 -7.13 -2.75
N ALA A 14 -9.29 -7.11 -1.73
CA ALA A 14 -8.15 -6.18 -1.65
C ALA A 14 -7.18 -6.37 -2.82
N LEU A 15 -6.89 -7.61 -3.19
CA LEU A 15 -6.05 -7.93 -4.34
C LEU A 15 -6.70 -7.44 -5.65
N GLN A 16 -7.98 -7.73 -5.87
CA GLN A 16 -8.72 -7.27 -7.06
C GLN A 16 -8.73 -5.74 -7.20
N GLU A 17 -8.97 -5.01 -6.11
CA GLU A 17 -8.94 -3.53 -6.15
C GLU A 17 -7.50 -3.01 -6.43
N SER A 18 -6.47 -3.68 -5.91
CA SER A 18 -5.08 -3.30 -6.14
C SER A 18 -4.63 -3.49 -7.59
N THR A 19 -5.09 -4.56 -8.25
CA THR A 19 -4.75 -4.82 -9.65
C THR A 19 -5.30 -3.75 -10.59
N SER A 20 -6.44 -3.14 -10.26
CA SER A 20 -7.02 -2.03 -11.03
C SER A 20 -6.29 -0.70 -10.84
N SER A 21 -5.50 -0.55 -9.78
CA SER A 21 -4.92 0.74 -9.38
C SER A 21 -3.40 0.78 -9.49
N ARG A 22 -2.72 -0.24 -8.94
CA ARG A 22 -1.26 -0.37 -8.96
C ARG A 22 -0.86 -1.85 -8.90
N PRO A 23 -0.62 -2.48 -10.06
CA PRO A 23 -0.27 -3.90 -10.13
C PRO A 23 0.96 -4.25 -9.27
N GLY A 24 0.89 -5.40 -8.58
CA GLY A 24 2.01 -5.97 -7.82
C GLY A 24 2.21 -5.46 -6.40
N ARG A 25 1.28 -4.67 -5.83
CA ARG A 25 1.35 -4.23 -4.43
C ARG A 25 -0.02 -4.06 -3.79
N ILE A 26 -0.26 -4.75 -2.68
CA ILE A 26 -1.40 -4.50 -1.80
C ILE A 26 -0.96 -3.51 -0.72
N GLY A 27 -1.56 -2.33 -0.72
CA GLY A 27 -1.39 -1.32 0.34
C GLY A 27 -2.45 -1.45 1.45
N THR A 28 -2.29 -0.68 2.53
CA THR A 28 -3.24 -0.65 3.65
C THR A 28 -4.62 -0.11 3.22
N ASP A 29 -4.64 0.78 2.23
CA ASP A 29 -5.83 1.28 1.55
C ASP A 29 -6.64 0.18 0.85
N HIS A 30 -5.95 -0.75 0.19
CA HIS A 30 -6.58 -1.88 -0.48
C HIS A 30 -7.11 -2.90 0.52
N LEU A 31 -6.38 -3.15 1.62
CA LEU A 31 -6.85 -3.99 2.72
C LEU A 31 -8.10 -3.40 3.37
N LEU A 32 -8.09 -2.09 3.65
CA LEU A 32 -9.25 -1.38 4.21
C LEU A 32 -10.47 -1.48 3.28
N PHE A 33 -10.26 -1.30 1.98
CA PHE A 33 -11.31 -1.52 0.98
C PHE A 33 -11.83 -2.97 1.00
N GLY A 34 -10.93 -3.96 1.02
CA GLY A 34 -11.30 -5.37 1.06
C GLY A 34 -12.06 -5.78 2.32
N LEU A 35 -11.74 -5.19 3.47
CA LEU A 35 -12.48 -5.39 4.73
C LEU A 35 -13.90 -4.82 4.65
N LEU A 36 -14.07 -3.61 4.12
CA LEU A 36 -15.38 -2.98 3.93
C LEU A 36 -16.24 -3.73 2.90
N ALA A 37 -15.65 -4.15 1.79
CA ALA A 37 -16.35 -4.88 0.72
C ALA A 37 -16.60 -6.35 1.05
N GLY A 38 -15.80 -6.94 1.95
CA GLY A 38 -15.89 -8.34 2.36
C GLY A 38 -17.05 -8.64 3.32
N GLY A 39 -17.63 -7.61 3.94
CA GLY A 39 -18.74 -7.72 4.87
C GLY A 39 -18.35 -8.24 6.27
N GLY A 40 -19.36 -8.63 7.04
CA GLY A 40 -19.20 -9.13 8.42
C GLY A 40 -18.85 -8.04 9.44
N VAL A 41 -18.49 -8.47 10.66
CA VAL A 41 -18.30 -7.60 11.82
C VAL A 41 -17.27 -6.48 11.56
N ALA A 42 -16.20 -6.76 10.81
CA ALA A 42 -15.20 -5.75 10.48
C ALA A 42 -15.77 -4.64 9.59
N ALA A 43 -16.59 -5.00 8.58
CA ALA A 43 -17.24 -4.02 7.73
C ALA A 43 -18.26 -3.17 8.50
N GLU A 44 -19.03 -3.80 9.39
CA GLU A 44 -20.00 -3.12 10.26
C GLU A 44 -19.31 -2.11 11.20
N MET A 45 -18.24 -2.53 11.89
CA MET A 45 -17.50 -1.63 12.79
C MET A 45 -16.88 -0.46 12.03
N LEU A 46 -16.29 -0.71 10.86
CA LEU A 46 -15.74 0.35 10.02
C LEU A 46 -16.84 1.32 9.53
N ALA A 47 -18.03 0.80 9.18
CA ALA A 47 -19.18 1.61 8.78
C ALA A 47 -19.71 2.49 9.93
N VAL A 48 -19.76 1.96 11.16
CA VAL A 48 -20.12 2.74 12.37
C VAL A 48 -19.15 3.88 12.61
N HIS A 49 -17.86 3.70 12.28
CA HIS A 49 -16.86 4.76 12.30
C HIS A 49 -16.87 5.67 11.06
N GLY A 50 -17.89 5.60 10.21
CA GLY A 50 -18.08 6.46 9.04
C GLY A 50 -17.20 6.10 7.84
N ALA A 51 -16.51 4.95 7.86
CA ALA A 51 -15.77 4.47 6.70
C ALA A 51 -16.72 3.77 5.72
N THR A 52 -16.68 4.18 4.45
CA THR A 52 -17.42 3.53 3.37
C THR A 52 -16.49 3.20 2.22
N THR A 53 -16.83 2.20 1.42
CA THR A 53 -16.02 1.78 0.25
C THR A 53 -15.77 2.96 -0.70
N GLU A 54 -16.76 3.83 -0.91
CA GLU A 54 -16.62 4.99 -1.78
C GLU A 54 -15.74 6.09 -1.16
N ARG A 55 -15.81 6.33 0.16
CA ARG A 55 -14.91 7.27 0.85
C ARG A 55 -13.46 6.79 0.80
N VAL A 56 -13.22 5.49 0.98
CA VAL A 56 -11.88 4.91 0.88
C VAL A 56 -11.35 5.04 -0.56
N ARG A 57 -12.16 4.71 -1.57
CA ARG A 57 -11.75 4.81 -2.97
C ARG A 57 -11.48 6.26 -3.39
N SER A 58 -12.33 7.21 -3.01
CA SER A 58 -12.12 8.64 -3.29
C SER A 58 -10.87 9.19 -2.61
N THR A 59 -10.67 8.92 -1.31
CA THR A 59 -9.47 9.32 -0.56
C THR A 59 -8.20 8.75 -1.18
N ARG A 60 -8.21 7.45 -1.55
CA ARG A 60 -7.10 6.80 -2.24
C ARG A 60 -6.75 7.46 -3.57
N ARG A 61 -7.75 7.79 -4.41
CA ARG A 61 -7.55 8.52 -5.66
C ARG A 61 -6.92 9.89 -5.42
N GLN A 62 -7.36 10.61 -4.40
CA GLN A 62 -6.79 11.91 -4.02
C GLN A 62 -5.33 11.76 -3.57
N LEU A 63 -5.02 10.82 -2.67
CA LEU A 63 -3.67 10.57 -2.20
C LEU A 63 -2.73 10.15 -3.34
N ALA A 64 -3.21 9.31 -4.27
CA ALA A 64 -2.43 8.94 -5.44
C ALA A 64 -2.02 10.15 -6.28
N SER A 65 -2.86 11.20 -6.36
CA SER A 65 -2.52 12.45 -7.05
C SER A 65 -1.46 13.27 -6.30
N VAL A 66 -1.50 13.30 -4.97
CA VAL A 66 -0.53 14.02 -4.11
C VAL A 66 0.87 13.40 -4.23
N CYS A 67 0.97 12.07 -4.33
CA CYS A 67 2.24 11.36 -4.42
C CYS A 67 2.99 11.55 -5.75
N ILE A 68 2.34 12.03 -6.82
CA ILE A 68 2.98 12.20 -8.13
C ILE A 68 3.64 13.58 -8.25
N ALA A 69 3.21 14.57 -7.45
CA ALA A 69 3.85 15.88 -7.39
C ALA A 69 5.17 15.89 -6.58
N ALA A 70 5.38 14.89 -5.70
CA ALA A 70 6.55 14.79 -4.85
C ALA A 70 7.47 13.63 -5.27
N ALA A 71 8.43 13.96 -6.13
CA ALA A 71 9.71 13.29 -6.40
C ALA A 71 9.76 12.15 -7.44
N PRO A 72 10.61 12.29 -8.50
CA PRO A 72 11.18 11.14 -9.18
C PRO A 72 12.08 10.38 -8.20
N ARG A 73 11.91 9.06 -8.10
CA ARG A 73 12.71 8.16 -7.24
C ARG A 73 14.12 7.96 -7.80
N ALA A 74 14.89 9.04 -7.95
CA ALA A 74 16.27 9.02 -8.42
C ALA A 74 17.31 8.90 -7.29
N SER A 75 16.92 8.51 -6.06
CA SER A 75 17.84 8.41 -4.92
C SER A 75 18.07 6.99 -4.38
N VAL A 76 17.43 5.96 -4.94
CA VAL A 76 17.79 4.54 -4.68
C VAL A 76 18.88 4.08 -5.67
N GLN A 77 19.92 4.90 -5.85
CA GLN A 77 21.15 4.50 -6.55
C GLN A 77 22.36 5.05 -5.79
N ARG A 78 22.40 4.90 -4.47
CA ARG A 78 23.55 5.26 -3.63
C ARG A 78 24.43 4.08 -3.19
N HIS A 79 24.23 2.88 -3.72
CA HIS A 79 25.09 1.73 -3.38
C HIS A 79 26.32 1.54 -4.30
N ARG A 80 26.38 2.17 -5.49
CA ARG A 80 27.58 2.05 -6.37
C ARG A 80 28.64 3.14 -6.19
N LEU A 81 28.30 4.29 -5.61
CA LEU A 81 29.25 5.40 -5.41
C LEU A 81 29.82 5.47 -4.00
N ALA A 82 29.12 4.95 -2.98
CA ALA A 82 29.59 4.97 -1.59
C ALA A 82 30.82 4.07 -1.37
N VAL A 83 30.81 2.83 -1.88
CA VAL A 83 31.97 1.92 -1.78
C VAL A 83 33.18 2.47 -2.51
N ARG A 84 32.97 3.06 -3.69
CA ARG A 84 34.03 3.67 -4.50
C ARG A 84 34.61 4.95 -3.86
N TRP A 85 33.84 5.62 -3.01
CA TRP A 85 34.28 6.79 -2.25
C TRP A 85 35.00 6.40 -0.94
N CYS A 86 34.52 5.38 -0.22
CA CYS A 86 35.21 4.81 0.96
C CYS A 86 36.59 4.25 0.59
N CYS A 87 36.71 3.50 -0.51
CA CYS A 87 38.01 3.02 -0.99
C CYS A 87 38.93 4.15 -1.48
N ARG A 88 38.39 5.24 -2.05
CA ARG A 88 39.22 6.36 -2.56
C ARG A 88 39.75 7.27 -1.44
N ARG A 89 39.13 7.26 -0.26
CA ARG A 89 39.55 8.08 0.90
C ARG A 89 40.22 7.28 2.03
N ASN A 90 40.40 5.96 1.89
CA ASN A 90 41.10 5.10 2.85
C ASN A 90 40.50 5.12 4.29
N TRP A 91 39.17 5.14 4.40
CA TRP A 91 38.44 5.04 5.68
C TRP A 91 38.06 3.57 5.95
N TRP A 92 39.07 2.70 6.06
CA TRP A 92 38.92 1.33 6.54
C TRP A 92 39.77 1.16 7.81
N TRP A 93 39.33 1.83 8.87
CA TRP A 93 39.68 1.60 10.28
C TRP A 93 38.45 1.94 11.12
#